data_AF-A0A4Q5T4E6-F1
#
_entry.id   AF-A0A4Q5T4E6-F1
#
_cell.length_a   1.000
_cell.length_b   1.000
_cell.length_c   1.000
_cell.angle_alpha   90.00
_cell.angle_beta   90.00
_cell.angle_gamma   90.00
#
_symmetry.space_group_name_H-M   'P 1'
#
loop_
_entity.id
_entity.type
_entity.pdbx_description
1 polymer ?
#
loop_
_entity_poly.entity_id
_entity_poly.type
_entity_poly.pdbx_seq_one_letter_code
_entity_poly.pdbx_strand_id
1 'polypeptide(L)' 'MSIEGKAKEAAGYVKEELNEHRDSPEGQKAAQEGRDLRNEGRMEDGKPPKTTEPGTGAE' A
#
# COMPACT_ATOMS: atom_id res chain seq x y z
N MET A 1 9.66 11.72 9.92
CA MET A 1 8.76 11.43 8.79
C MET A 1 9.28 12.16 7.57
N SER A 2 9.55 11.42 6.49
CA SER A 2 9.98 11.92 5.19
C SER A 2 8.76 12.29 4.34
N ILE A 3 8.87 13.34 3.53
CA ILE A 3 7.83 13.67 2.53
C ILE A 3 7.72 12.53 1.50
N GLU A 4 8.85 11.91 1.15
CA GLU A 4 8.91 10.79 0.22
C GLU A 4 8.20 9.56 0.78
N GLY A 5 8.43 9.23 2.06
CA GLY A 5 7.77 8.10 2.72
C GLY A 5 6.24 8.25 2.76
N LYS A 6 5.75 9.45 3.06
CA LYS A 6 4.31 9.75 2.99
C LYS A 6 3.73 9.64 1.58
N ALA A 7 4.48 10.10 0.57
CA ALA A 7 4.04 9.99 -0.82
C ALA A 7 3.97 8.53 -1.28
N LYS A 8 4.96 7.70 -0.90
CA LYS A 8 4.95 6.26 -1.16
C LYS A 8 3.81 5.55 -0.43
N GLU A 9 3.58 5.88 0.85
CA GLU A 9 2.46 5.35 1.64
C GLU A 9 1.11 5.60 0.94
N ALA A 10 0.88 6.84 0.49
CA ALA A 10 -0.36 7.23 -0.20
C ALA A 10 -0.48 6.61 -1.61
N ALA A 11 0.58 6.65 -2.41
CA ALA A 11 0.57 6.08 -3.76
C ALA A 11 0.37 4.55 -3.72
N GLY A 12 1.03 3.86 -2.78
CA GLY A 12 0.85 2.43 -2.56
C GLY A 12 -0.58 2.10 -2.14
N TYR A 13 -1.15 2.86 -1.21
CA TYR A 13 -2.56 2.71 -0.80
C TYR A 13 -3.52 2.82 -1.98
N VAL A 14 -3.40 3.88 -2.79
CA VAL A 14 -4.28 4.07 -3.97
C VAL A 14 -4.11 2.95 -4.99
N LYS A 15 -2.87 2.52 -5.25
CA LYS A 15 -2.61 1.44 -6.21
C LYS A 15 -3.17 0.10 -5.73
N GLU A 16 -3.10 -0.16 -4.43
CA GLU A 16 -3.67 -1.36 -3.82
C GLU A 16 -5.20 -1.37 -3.97
N GLU A 17 -5.88 -0.33 -3.48
CA GLU A 17 -7.35 -0.20 -3.52
C GLU A 17 -7.93 -0.28 -4.94
N LEU A 18 -7.25 0.32 -5.94
CA LEU A 18 -7.71 0.29 -7.34
C LEU A 18 -7.67 -1.11 -7.98
N ASN A 19 -6.89 -2.04 -7.41
CA ASN A 19 -6.64 -3.35 -8.00
C ASN A 19 -7.03 -4.53 -7.10
N GLU A 20 -7.35 -4.29 -5.83
CA GLU A 20 -7.70 -5.32 -4.84
C GLU A 20 -8.86 -6.22 -5.27
N HIS A 21 -9.84 -5.69 -6.01
CA HIS A 21 -11.00 -6.43 -6.50
C HIS A 21 -10.85 -6.98 -7.92
N ARG A 22 -9.64 -6.91 -8.52
CA ARG A 22 -9.41 -7.44 -9.86
C ARG A 22 -8.99 -8.90 -9.79
N ASP A 23 -9.79 -9.76 -10.39
CA ASP A 23 -9.53 -11.21 -10.45
C ASP A 23 -8.46 -11.62 -11.47
N SER A 24 -7.90 -10.66 -12.23
CA SER A 24 -6.83 -10.96 -13.18
C SER A 24 -5.47 -11.06 -12.48
N PRO A 25 -4.54 -11.91 -12.97
CA PRO A 25 -3.18 -12.00 -12.43
C PRO A 25 -2.46 -10.65 -12.39
N GLU A 26 -2.70 -9.78 -13.38
CA GLU A 26 -2.14 -8.44 -13.45
C GLU A 26 -2.73 -7.51 -12.37
N GLY A 27 -4.03 -7.64 -12.10
CA GLY A 27 -4.71 -6.93 -11.03
C GLY A 27 -4.16 -7.31 -9.66
N GLN A 28 -4.06 -8.61 -9.39
CA GLN A 28 -3.48 -9.13 -8.14
C GLN A 28 -2.03 -8.67 -7.95
N LYS A 29 -1.23 -8.68 -9.03
CA LYS A 29 0.15 -8.17 -9.00
C LYS A 29 0.19 -6.67 -8.70
N ALA A 30 -0.66 -5.88 -9.35
CA ALA A 30 -0.73 -4.43 -9.11
C ALA A 30 -1.15 -4.11 -7.68
N ALA A 31 -2.06 -4.88 -7.09
CA ALA A 31 -2.44 -4.77 -5.69
C ALA A 31 -1.26 -5.07 -4.76
N GLN A 32 -0.50 -6.14 -5.04
CA GLN A 32 0.71 -6.46 -4.27
C GLN A 32 1.79 -5.36 -4.38
N GLU A 33 2.01 -4.81 -5.57
CA GLU A 33 2.93 -3.67 -5.76
C GLU A 33 2.47 -2.43 -4.96
N GLY A 34 1.15 -2.25 -4.80
CA GLY A 34 0.58 -1.22 -3.92
C GLY A 34 0.93 -1.46 -2.44
N ARG A 35 0.79 -2.70 -1.95
CA ARG A 35 1.20 -3.10 -0.58
C ARG A 35 2.67 -2.80 -0.31
N ASP A 36 3.51 -3.23 -1.23
CA ASP A 36 4.95 -3.14 -1.07
C ASP A 36 5.38 -1.67 -1.02
N LEU A 37 4.86 -0.84 -1.93
CA LEU A 37 5.13 0.61 -1.95
C LEU A 37 4.59 1.32 -0.71
N ARG A 38 3.39 0.93 -0.25
CA ARG A 38 2.78 1.48 0.97
C ARG A 38 3.64 1.17 2.20
N ASN A 39 4.12 -0.07 2.29
CA ASN A 39 4.96 -0.52 3.39
C ASN A 39 6.38 0.05 3.33
N GLU A 40 6.94 0.23 2.15
CA GLU A 40 8.20 0.96 1.94
C GLU A 40 8.09 2.38 2.50
N GLY A 41 7.04 3.11 2.12
CA GLY A 41 6.81 4.47 2.63
C GLY A 41 6.67 4.54 4.15
N ARG A 42 6.05 3.53 4.77
CA ARG A 42 5.96 3.40 6.22
C ARG A 42 7.31 3.14 6.88
N MET A 43 8.11 2.22 6.32
CA MET A 43 9.44 1.89 6.83
C MET A 43 10.37 3.10 6.76
N GLU A 44 10.31 3.88 5.67
CA GLU A 44 11.05 5.14 5.54
C GLU A 44 10.63 6.19 6.57
N ASP A 45 9.37 6.17 6.97
CA ASP A 45 8.83 7.00 8.04
C ASP A 45 9.14 6.46 9.46
N GLY A 46 9.82 5.32 9.58
CA GLY A 46 10.10 4.64 10.85
C GLY A 46 8.87 3.97 11.47
N LYS A 47 7.81 3.77 10.70
CA LYS A 47 6.59 3.07 11.11
C LYS A 47 6.69 1.58 10.73
N PRO A 48 6.08 0.67 11.51
CA PRO A 48 6.00 -0.72 11.11
C PRO A 48 5.16 -0.89 9.83
N PRO A 49 5.48 -1.86 8.96
CA PRO A 49 4.66 -2.18 7.80
C PRO A 49 3.26 -2.61 8.22
N LYS A 50 2.26 -2.35 7.37
CA LYS A 50 0.92 -2.89 7.55
C LYS A 50 0.81 -4.24 6.85
N THR A 51 0.30 -5.22 7.58
CA THR A 51 0.00 -6.56 7.05
C THR A 51 -1.49 -6.75 6.76
N THR A 52 -2.32 -5.77 7.14
CA THR A 52 -3.75 -5.77 6.87
C THR A 52 -4.04 -5.20 5.48
N GLU A 53 -5.15 -5.67 4.92
CA GLU A 53 -5.75 -5.12 3.69
C GLU A 53 -6.10 -3.63 3.89
N PRO A 54 -6.01 -2.81 2.84
CA PRO A 54 -6.54 -1.46 2.80
C PRO A 54 -8.01 -1.42 3.20
N GLY A 55 -8.46 -0.31 3.77
CA GLY A 55 -9.85 -0.17 4.25
C GLY A 55 -10.24 -1.01 5.48
N THR A 56 -9.58 -2.12 5.78
CA THR A 56 -9.96 -3.05 6.88
C THR A 56 -9.50 -2.61 8.28
N GLY A 57 -8.67 -1.57 8.38
CA GLY A 57 -8.10 -1.07 9.64
C GLY A 57 -8.70 0.24 10.14
N ALA A 58 -9.90 0.63 9.67
CA ALA A 58 -10.65 1.75 10.22
C ALA A 58 -11.46 1.29 11.44
N GLU A 59 -10.81 1.26 12.61
CA GLU A 59 -11.46 1.33 13.93
C GLU A 59 -10.93 2.56 14.69
#